data_AF-M4F946-F1
#
_entry.id   AF-M4F946-F1
#
_cell.length_a   1.000
_cell.length_b   1.000
_cell.length_c   1.000
_cell.angle_alpha   90.00
_cell.angle_beta   90.00
_cell.angle_gamma   90.00
#
_symmetry.space_group_name_H-M   'P 1'
#
loop_
_entity.id
_entity.type
_entity.pdbx_description
1 polymer ?
#
loop_
_entity_poly.entity_id
_entity_poly.type
_entity_poly.pdbx_seq_one_letter_code
_entity_poly.pdbx_strand_id
1 'polypeptide(L)'
;MASSSLSLSWSSSLCSSHTFNVVGNETLKVSQRRSTLEVVAQKKAKKLRKVILKEDVLDLGKQGQLLDVKAGFFRNFLLPTGKAQLMTPLLLKEMKMENERIEAEKQRVKEEALQLATVFETVGAFKVKRKGGKGKQIFGSVTAQDLVDIIKAQLQRDIDKRLVSLPEIRETGEYIAELKLHPDVTARVRLNVFAN
;
A
#
# COMPACT_ATOMS: atom_id res chain seq x y z
N MET A 1 10.00 -53.05 11.51
CA MET A 1 10.93 -53.20 10.38
C MET A 1 11.68 -51.88 10.25
N ALA A 2 12.70 -51.67 11.08
CA ALA A 2 14.14 -51.94 10.85
C ALA A 2 14.84 -50.80 10.08
N SER A 3 15.71 -50.04 10.77
CA SER A 3 16.80 -49.19 10.24
C SER A 3 17.60 -48.62 11.45
N SER A 4 18.45 -49.42 12.10
CA SER A 4 19.92 -49.50 11.92
C SER A 4 20.68 -48.18 12.19
N SER A 5 21.15 -48.04 13.43
CA SER A 5 22.10 -47.03 13.90
C SER A 5 23.55 -47.44 13.59
N LEU A 6 24.31 -46.58 12.92
CA LEU A 6 25.74 -46.76 12.65
C LEU A 6 26.58 -45.99 13.68
N SER A 7 27.24 -46.72 14.58
CA SER A 7 28.32 -46.22 15.44
C SER A 7 29.66 -46.48 14.75
N LEU A 8 30.39 -45.41 14.43
CA LEU A 8 31.76 -45.49 13.92
C LEU A 8 32.75 -45.44 15.08
N SER A 9 33.31 -46.60 15.41
CA SER A 9 34.48 -46.77 16.27
C SER A 9 35.75 -46.56 15.45
N TRP A 10 36.65 -45.70 15.90
CA TRP A 10 37.97 -45.58 15.29
C TRP A 10 38.97 -46.42 16.09
N SER A 11 39.41 -47.54 15.50
CA SER A 11 40.48 -48.37 16.06
C SER A 11 41.83 -47.68 15.94
N SER A 12 42.55 -47.67 17.06
CA SER A 12 43.95 -47.29 17.19
C SER A 12 44.85 -48.34 16.54
N SER A 13 45.72 -47.92 15.62
CA SER A 13 46.80 -48.75 15.09
C SER A 13 48.14 -48.20 15.55
N LEU A 14 48.79 -48.94 16.47
CA LEU A 14 50.22 -48.82 16.75
C LEU A 14 51.02 -49.22 15.50
N CYS A 15 52.03 -48.42 15.14
CA CYS A 15 53.13 -48.87 14.31
C CYS A 15 54.45 -48.59 15.02
N SER A 16 55.29 -49.61 15.01
CA SER A 16 56.50 -49.79 15.79
C SER A 16 57.71 -49.05 15.21
N SER A 17 58.52 -48.53 16.12
CA SER A 17 59.98 -48.41 16.13
C SER A 17 60.75 -48.51 14.79
N HIS A 18 61.28 -47.37 14.35
CA HIS A 18 62.57 -47.32 13.67
C HIS A 18 63.58 -46.54 14.54
N THR A 19 64.67 -47.20 14.88
CA THR A 19 65.87 -46.62 15.48
C THR A 19 66.54 -45.72 14.46
N PHE A 20 66.83 -44.47 14.83
CA PHE A 20 67.75 -43.62 14.09
C PHE A 20 68.73 -42.93 15.04
N ASN A 21 69.99 -43.03 14.64
CA ASN A 21 71.19 -42.64 15.36
C ASN A 21 71.22 -41.16 15.77
N VAL A 22 71.74 -40.93 16.97
CA VAL A 22 72.18 -39.64 17.49
C VAL A 22 73.52 -39.28 16.86
N VAL A 23 73.58 -38.23 16.04
CA VAL A 23 74.78 -37.41 15.81
C VAL A 23 74.35 -35.99 15.44
N GLY A 24 74.92 -34.99 16.11
CA GLY A 24 74.92 -33.60 15.64
C GLY A 24 74.17 -32.62 16.51
N ASN A 25 74.84 -32.11 17.55
CA ASN A 25 74.42 -30.91 18.26
C ASN A 25 74.59 -29.69 17.34
N GLU A 26 73.51 -29.27 16.68
CA GLU A 26 73.36 -27.91 16.21
C GLU A 26 72.35 -27.19 17.10
N THR A 27 72.85 -26.31 17.97
CA THR A 27 72.02 -25.38 18.73
C THR A 27 71.48 -24.32 17.78
N LEU A 28 70.42 -24.67 17.05
CA LEU A 28 69.59 -23.67 16.40
C LEU A 28 68.95 -22.82 17.50
N LYS A 29 69.48 -21.61 17.70
CA LYS A 29 68.79 -20.55 18.46
C LYS A 29 67.42 -20.35 17.81
N VAL A 30 66.40 -20.98 18.38
CA VAL A 30 65.00 -20.60 18.19
C VAL A 30 64.88 -19.19 18.75
N SER A 31 65.17 -18.20 17.90
CA SER A 31 64.86 -16.81 18.17
C SER A 31 63.36 -16.76 18.37
N GLN A 32 62.96 -16.63 19.63
CA GLN A 32 61.57 -16.42 20.03
C GLN A 32 61.12 -15.06 19.49
N ARG A 33 60.84 -14.98 18.19
CA ARG A 33 59.99 -13.94 17.64
C ARG A 33 58.58 -14.27 18.09
N ARG A 34 58.25 -13.87 19.32
CA ARG A 34 56.87 -13.65 19.72
C ARG A 34 56.35 -12.61 18.73
N SER A 35 55.65 -13.04 17.68
CA SER A 35 54.85 -12.13 16.89
C SER A 35 53.86 -11.49 17.87
N THR A 36 54.10 -10.23 18.19
CA THR A 36 53.18 -9.50 19.05
C THR A 36 51.91 -9.34 18.23
N LEU A 37 50.83 -10.02 18.62
CA LEU A 37 49.53 -9.80 18.00
C LEU A 37 49.11 -8.38 18.33
N GLU A 38 49.26 -7.48 17.38
CA GLU A 38 48.77 -6.11 17.51
C GLU A 38 47.24 -6.14 17.40
N VAL A 39 46.56 -6.06 18.54
CA VAL A 39 45.09 -6.00 18.58
C VAL A 39 44.67 -4.58 18.24
N VAL A 40 44.47 -4.30 16.95
CA VAL A 40 43.92 -3.02 16.49
C VAL A 40 42.41 -3.01 16.74
N ALA A 41 41.96 -2.07 17.59
CA ALA A 41 40.54 -1.86 17.84
C ALA A 41 39.84 -1.37 16.56
N GLN A 42 38.97 -2.20 16.00
CA GLN A 42 38.15 -1.81 14.85
C GLN A 42 36.97 -0.95 15.30
N LYS A 43 36.70 0.14 14.55
CA LYS A 43 35.52 0.99 14.79
C LYS A 43 34.24 0.18 14.59
N LYS A 44 33.36 0.20 15.59
CA LYS A 44 32.10 -0.56 15.58
C LYS A 44 31.12 -0.04 14.51
N ALA A 45 30.74 -0.90 13.57
CA ALA A 45 29.70 -0.59 12.58
C ALA A 45 28.29 -0.71 13.17
N LYS A 46 27.38 0.18 12.74
CA LYS A 46 25.95 0.11 13.10
C LYS A 46 25.27 -0.94 12.22
N LYS A 47 24.64 -1.94 12.83
CA LYS A 47 23.83 -2.94 12.12
C LYS A 47 22.42 -2.40 11.89
N LEU A 48 22.02 -2.25 10.64
CA LEU A 48 20.67 -1.83 10.23
C LEU A 48 19.88 -3.02 9.68
N ARG A 49 18.55 -2.94 9.74
CA ARG A 49 17.61 -3.90 9.16
C ARG A 49 16.51 -3.15 8.41
N LYS A 50 16.18 -3.65 7.23
CA LYS A 50 15.03 -3.18 6.45
C LYS A 50 13.76 -3.79 7.02
N VAL A 51 12.82 -2.95 7.44
CA VAL A 51 11.58 -3.39 8.06
C VAL A 51 10.40 -2.63 7.46
N ILE A 52 9.25 -3.29 7.47
CA ILE A 52 7.96 -2.70 7.13
C ILE A 52 7.19 -2.50 8.44
N LEU A 53 6.66 -1.30 8.67
CA LEU A 53 5.81 -1.03 9.83
C LEU A 53 4.41 -1.61 9.60
N LYS A 54 3.89 -2.34 10.59
CA LYS A 54 2.51 -2.87 10.59
C LYS A 54 1.53 -1.92 11.27
N GLU A 55 2.03 -1.06 12.14
CA GLU A 55 1.24 -0.07 12.89
C GLU A 55 1.93 1.29 12.80
N ASP A 56 1.18 2.35 13.07
CA ASP A 56 1.76 3.69 13.22
C ASP A 56 2.60 3.74 14.51
N VAL A 57 3.82 4.22 14.40
CA VAL A 57 4.74 4.34 15.53
C VAL A 57 5.24 5.78 15.59
N LEU A 58 4.93 6.42 16.72
CA LEU A 58 5.45 7.73 17.07
C LEU A 58 6.99 7.74 16.88
N ASP A 59 7.49 8.79 16.23
CA ASP A 59 8.91 9.01 15.87
C ASP A 59 9.49 8.18 14.71
N LEU A 60 8.81 7.14 14.21
CA LEU A 60 9.29 6.36 13.06
C LEU A 60 8.53 6.67 11.78
N GLY A 61 7.20 6.61 11.83
CA GLY A 61 6.37 6.78 10.64
C GLY A 61 5.09 5.93 10.69
N LYS A 62 4.32 6.06 9.60
CA LYS A 62 3.00 5.43 9.46
C LYS A 62 3.10 3.95 9.11
N GLN A 63 2.01 3.23 9.34
CA GLN A 63 1.82 1.86 8.86
C GLN A 63 2.12 1.74 7.35
N GLY A 64 2.77 0.64 6.96
CA GLY A 64 3.11 0.32 5.57
C GLY A 64 4.37 1.01 5.05
N GLN A 65 5.07 1.80 5.87
CA GLN A 65 6.32 2.43 5.46
C GLN A 65 7.51 1.47 5.54
N LEU A 66 8.40 1.58 4.55
CA LEU A 66 9.64 0.82 4.46
C LEU A 66 10.80 1.66 5.01
N LEU A 67 11.42 1.18 6.09
CA LEU A 67 12.41 1.95 6.86
C LEU A 67 13.63 1.08 7.19
N ASP A 68 14.80 1.71 7.24
CA ASP A 68 16.02 1.10 7.75
C ASP A 68 16.19 1.42 9.24
N VAL A 69 15.92 0.44 10.11
CA VAL A 69 16.00 0.59 11.57
C VAL A 69 17.25 -0.07 12.13
N LYS A 70 17.68 0.36 13.33
CA LYS A 70 18.75 -0.32 14.05
C LYS A 70 18.33 -1.76 14.39
N ALA A 71 19.22 -2.73 14.18
CA ALA A 71 18.92 -4.14 14.38
C ALA A 71 18.46 -4.49 15.81
N GLY A 72 19.03 -3.81 16.82
CA GLY A 72 18.63 -3.99 18.22
C GLY A 72 17.24 -3.43 18.52
N PHE A 73 16.88 -2.31 17.88
CA PHE A 73 15.56 -1.70 18.04
C PHE A 73 14.46 -2.58 17.44
N PHE A 74 14.70 -3.15 16.25
CA PHE A 74 13.79 -4.15 15.68
C PHE A 74 13.63 -5.37 16.59
N ARG A 75 14.73 -5.97 17.04
CA ARG A 75 14.70 -7.22 17.81
C ARG A 75 14.08 -7.06 19.20
N ASN A 76 14.36 -5.95 19.89
CA ASN A 76 13.97 -5.80 21.29
C ASN A 76 12.61 -5.10 21.45
N PHE A 77 12.20 -4.26 20.50
CA PHE A 77 10.97 -3.48 20.60
C PHE A 77 9.97 -3.87 19.50
N LEU A 78 10.29 -3.60 18.22
CA LEU A 78 9.29 -3.70 17.15
C LEU A 78 8.80 -5.13 16.89
N LEU A 79 9.69 -6.13 16.97
CA LEU A 79 9.35 -7.52 16.72
C LEU A 79 8.51 -8.11 17.88
N PRO A 80 8.92 -7.99 19.16
CA PRO A 80 8.09 -8.48 20.28
C PRO A 80 6.72 -7.78 20.38
N THR A 81 6.65 -6.48 20.08
CA THR A 81 5.37 -5.75 20.09
C THR A 81 4.55 -5.95 18.82
N GLY A 82 5.05 -6.72 17.84
CA GLY A 82 4.34 -6.98 16.57
C GLY A 82 4.18 -5.76 15.65
N LYS A 83 4.88 -4.66 15.93
CA LYS A 83 4.73 -3.36 15.24
C LYS A 83 5.44 -3.29 13.89
N ALA A 84 6.38 -4.19 13.63
CA ALA A 84 7.08 -4.25 12.35
C ALA A 84 7.38 -5.69 11.92
N GLN A 85 7.49 -5.89 10.62
CA GLN A 85 7.90 -7.15 10.01
C GLN A 85 9.21 -6.95 9.24
N LEU A 86 10.01 -8.00 9.13
CA LEU A 86 11.24 -7.97 8.34
C LEU A 86 10.89 -7.86 6.86
N MET A 87 11.58 -6.96 6.13
CA MET A 87 11.39 -6.89 4.69
C MET A 87 12.15 -8.03 4.00
N THR A 88 11.40 -9.03 3.52
CA THR A 88 11.93 -10.09 2.64
C THR A 88 11.67 -9.72 1.17
N PRO A 89 12.48 -10.23 0.23
CA PRO A 89 12.24 -9.99 -1.20
C PRO A 89 10.89 -10.54 -1.67
N LEU A 90 10.37 -11.59 -1.02
CA LEU A 90 9.04 -12.12 -1.30
C LEU A 90 7.95 -11.12 -0.88
N LEU A 91 8.01 -10.64 0.37
CA LEU A 91 7.07 -9.64 0.89
C LEU A 91 7.08 -8.35 0.06
N LEU A 92 8.26 -7.95 -0.43
CA LEU A 92 8.40 -6.81 -1.34
C LEU A 92 7.59 -6.98 -2.62
N LYS A 93 7.60 -8.18 -3.20
CA LYS A 93 6.86 -8.47 -4.43
C LYS A 93 5.36 -8.52 -4.17
N GLU A 94 4.94 -9.17 -3.08
CA GLU A 94 3.54 -9.24 -2.66
C GLU A 94 2.94 -7.84 -2.47
N MET A 95 3.66 -6.96 -1.76
CA MET A 95 3.22 -5.58 -1.57
C MET A 95 3.09 -4.80 -2.88
N LYS A 96 4.04 -4.99 -3.82
CA LYS A 96 3.97 -4.33 -5.13
C LYS A 96 2.76 -4.79 -5.92
N MET A 97 2.52 -6.10 -5.97
CA MET A 97 1.35 -6.65 -6.67
C MET A 97 0.04 -6.14 -6.07
N GLU A 98 -0.06 -6.07 -4.74
CA GLU A 98 -1.25 -5.55 -4.07
C GLU A 98 -1.45 -4.05 -4.35
N ASN A 99 -0.37 -3.25 -4.29
CA ASN A 99 -0.45 -1.83 -4.63
C ASN A 99 -0.85 -1.61 -6.08
N GLU A 100 -0.25 -2.35 -7.02
CA GLU A 100 -0.59 -2.29 -8.45
C GLU A 100 -2.06 -2.66 -8.69
N ARG A 101 -2.57 -3.67 -7.96
CA ARG A 101 -3.99 -4.05 -8.02
C ARG A 101 -4.89 -2.93 -7.52
N ILE A 102 -4.58 -2.35 -6.36
CA ILE A 102 -5.36 -1.24 -5.79
C ILE A 102 -5.32 -0.02 -6.72
N GLU A 103 -4.17 0.29 -7.31
CA GLU A 103 -4.02 1.38 -8.27
C GLU A 103 -4.81 1.12 -9.55
N ALA A 104 -4.78 -0.10 -10.08
CA ALA A 104 -5.57 -0.49 -11.25
C ALA A 104 -7.08 -0.41 -10.97
N GLU A 105 -7.53 -0.84 -9.79
CA GLU A 105 -8.94 -0.72 -9.39
C GLU A 105 -9.37 0.75 -9.27
N LYS A 106 -8.52 1.60 -8.66
CA LYS A 106 -8.78 3.06 -8.60
C LYS A 106 -8.85 3.69 -9.99
N GLN A 107 -7.96 3.32 -10.89
CA GLN A 107 -7.95 3.81 -12.27
C GLN A 107 -9.23 3.38 -13.01
N ARG A 108 -9.63 2.11 -12.90
CA ARG A 108 -10.87 1.60 -13.50
C ARG A 108 -12.09 2.36 -13.00
N VAL A 109 -12.24 2.54 -11.69
CA VAL A 109 -13.36 3.30 -11.11
C VAL A 109 -13.37 4.74 -11.61
N LYS A 110 -12.19 5.36 -11.73
CA LYS A 110 -12.07 6.72 -12.28
C LYS A 110 -12.46 6.79 -13.76
N GLU A 111 -12.03 5.82 -14.57
CA GLU A 111 -12.38 5.72 -15.99
C GLU A 111 -13.89 5.50 -16.18
N GLU A 112 -14.50 4.61 -15.40
CA GLU A 112 -15.95 4.40 -15.39
C GLU A 112 -16.70 5.69 -15.03
N ALA A 113 -16.24 6.41 -14.02
CA ALA A 113 -16.82 7.69 -13.63
C ALA A 113 -16.68 8.76 -14.73
N LEU A 114 -15.55 8.81 -15.44
CA LEU A 114 -15.34 9.72 -16.57
C LEU A 114 -16.26 9.39 -17.76
N GLN A 115 -16.44 8.11 -18.06
CA GLN A 115 -17.38 7.66 -19.09
C GLN A 115 -18.81 8.06 -18.73
N LEU A 116 -19.22 7.86 -17.47
CA LEU A 116 -20.52 8.30 -16.99
C LEU A 116 -20.68 9.81 -17.08
N ALA A 117 -19.68 10.58 -16.69
CA ALA A 117 -19.72 12.04 -16.81
C ALA A 117 -19.93 12.49 -18.27
N THR A 118 -19.20 11.88 -19.20
CA THR A 118 -19.33 12.15 -20.64
C THR A 118 -20.74 11.83 -21.15
N VAL A 119 -21.34 10.73 -20.69
CA VAL A 119 -22.73 10.37 -21.02
C VAL A 119 -23.68 11.46 -20.52
N PHE A 120 -23.55 11.92 -19.27
CA PHE A 120 -24.43 12.95 -18.72
C PHE A 120 -24.30 14.30 -19.41
N GLU A 121 -23.10 14.67 -19.87
CA GLU A 121 -22.88 15.91 -20.61
C GLU A 121 -23.41 15.85 -22.04
N THR A 122 -23.39 14.66 -22.64
CA THR A 122 -23.92 14.42 -24.00
C THR A 122 -25.44 14.33 -24.00
N VAL A 123 -26.02 13.81 -22.91
CA VAL A 123 -27.47 13.76 -22.76
C VAL A 123 -28.00 15.19 -22.68
N GLY A 124 -28.95 15.50 -23.57
CA GLY A 124 -29.55 16.83 -23.66
C GLY A 124 -30.26 17.27 -22.38
N ALA A 125 -30.85 18.46 -22.40
CA ALA A 125 -31.46 19.04 -21.20
C ALA A 125 -32.60 18.17 -20.63
N PHE A 126 -32.48 17.80 -19.35
CA PHE A 126 -33.51 17.06 -18.64
C PHE A 126 -34.71 17.95 -18.36
N LYS A 127 -35.91 17.48 -18.70
CA LYS A 127 -37.14 18.25 -18.57
C LYS A 127 -37.78 18.01 -17.21
N VAL A 128 -37.78 19.00 -16.35
CA VAL A 128 -38.42 18.96 -15.03
C VAL A 128 -39.78 19.65 -15.14
N LYS A 129 -40.88 18.93 -14.86
CA LYS A 129 -42.23 19.51 -14.86
C LYS A 129 -42.65 19.87 -13.44
N ARG A 130 -43.05 21.13 -13.20
CA ARG A 130 -43.65 21.58 -11.93
C ARG A 130 -44.86 22.47 -12.18
N LYS A 131 -45.72 22.63 -11.18
CA LYS A 131 -46.91 23.50 -11.31
C LYS A 131 -46.47 24.96 -11.41
N GLY A 132 -46.94 25.66 -12.45
CA GLY A 132 -46.64 27.09 -12.62
C GLY A 132 -47.35 27.96 -11.60
N GLY A 133 -46.64 28.95 -11.04
CA GLY A 133 -47.16 30.01 -10.18
C GLY A 133 -47.48 31.29 -10.96
N LYS A 134 -47.40 32.44 -10.29
CA LYS A 134 -47.60 33.75 -10.95
C LYS A 134 -46.39 34.08 -11.83
N GLY A 135 -46.61 34.29 -13.13
CA GLY A 135 -45.55 34.66 -14.07
C GLY A 135 -44.57 33.51 -14.32
N LYS A 136 -43.28 33.75 -14.06
CA LYS A 136 -42.18 32.76 -14.26
C LYS A 136 -41.86 31.92 -13.02
N GLN A 137 -42.55 32.12 -11.91
CA GLN A 137 -42.30 31.37 -10.68
C GLN A 137 -42.99 30.00 -10.73
N ILE A 138 -42.40 28.99 -10.10
CA ILE A 138 -43.00 27.67 -9.90
C ILE A 138 -43.46 27.49 -8.46
N PHE A 139 -44.43 26.62 -8.24
CA PHE A 139 -44.82 26.19 -6.90
C PHE A 139 -43.82 25.16 -6.36
N GLY A 140 -43.19 25.51 -5.23
CA GLY A 140 -42.13 24.73 -4.59
C GLY A 140 -40.76 24.91 -5.25
N SER A 141 -39.76 24.23 -4.72
CA SER A 141 -38.42 24.16 -5.32
C SER A 141 -38.21 22.85 -6.06
N VAL A 142 -37.35 22.88 -7.08
CA VAL A 142 -36.77 21.66 -7.64
C VAL A 142 -35.73 21.13 -6.65
N THR A 143 -35.81 19.85 -6.32
CA THR A 143 -34.91 19.20 -5.37
C THR A 143 -33.99 18.21 -6.08
N ALA A 144 -32.91 17.81 -5.41
CA ALA A 144 -32.01 16.76 -5.91
C ALA A 144 -32.75 15.44 -6.17
N GLN A 145 -33.81 15.13 -5.42
CA GLN A 145 -34.60 13.92 -5.60
C GLN A 145 -35.31 13.91 -6.97
N ASP A 146 -35.89 15.05 -7.37
CA ASP A 146 -36.57 15.17 -8.66
C ASP A 146 -35.61 14.87 -9.82
N LEU A 147 -34.37 15.33 -9.72
CA LEU A 147 -33.35 15.07 -10.73
C LEU A 147 -32.97 13.61 -10.81
N VAL A 148 -32.75 12.99 -9.66
CA VAL A 148 -32.43 11.56 -9.57
C VAL A 148 -33.55 10.74 -10.20
N ASP A 149 -34.80 11.05 -9.91
CA ASP A 149 -35.95 10.33 -10.43
C ASP A 149 -36.09 10.49 -11.95
N ILE A 150 -35.82 11.69 -12.49
CA ILE A 150 -35.83 11.95 -13.94
C ILE A 150 -34.67 11.21 -14.64
N ILE A 151 -33.49 11.21 -14.04
CA ILE A 151 -32.33 10.48 -14.58
C ILE A 151 -32.63 8.98 -14.60
N LYS A 152 -33.23 8.43 -13.54
CA LYS A 152 -33.67 7.03 -13.50
C LYS A 152 -34.68 6.73 -14.61
N ALA A 153 -35.66 7.61 -14.82
CA ALA A 153 -36.69 7.40 -15.85
C ALA A 153 -36.12 7.45 -17.28
N GLN A 154 -35.17 8.34 -17.57
CA GLN A 154 -34.66 8.54 -18.94
C GLN A 154 -33.48 7.65 -19.30
N LEU A 155 -32.53 7.47 -18.36
CA LEU A 155 -31.28 6.77 -18.60
C LEU A 155 -31.25 5.37 -17.96
N GLN A 156 -32.25 5.04 -17.14
CA GLN A 156 -32.28 3.79 -16.36
C GLN A 156 -31.02 3.60 -15.51
N ARG A 157 -30.49 4.70 -14.97
CA ARG A 157 -29.33 4.71 -14.08
C ARG A 157 -29.70 5.23 -12.72
N ASP A 158 -29.27 4.49 -11.70
CA ASP A 158 -29.45 4.86 -10.31
C ASP A 158 -28.28 5.74 -9.85
N ILE A 159 -28.59 6.98 -9.45
CA ILE A 159 -27.65 7.90 -8.80
C ILE A 159 -28.16 8.18 -7.39
N ASP A 160 -27.24 8.29 -6.43
CA ASP A 160 -27.56 8.71 -5.07
C ASP A 160 -27.71 10.25 -5.00
N LYS A 161 -28.77 10.71 -4.34
CA LYS A 161 -29.07 12.15 -4.16
C LYS A 161 -27.94 12.92 -3.47
N ARG A 162 -27.10 12.24 -2.70
CA ARG A 162 -25.94 12.84 -2.00
C ARG A 162 -24.86 13.36 -2.95
N LEU A 163 -24.83 12.82 -4.17
CA LEU A 163 -23.86 13.19 -5.19
C LEU A 163 -24.30 14.43 -5.99
N VAL A 164 -25.55 14.87 -5.81
CA VAL A 164 -26.15 15.96 -6.58
C VAL A 164 -25.99 17.28 -5.83
N SER A 165 -25.35 18.24 -6.48
CA SER A 165 -25.29 19.63 -6.02
C SER A 165 -26.17 20.49 -6.93
N LEU A 166 -27.21 21.09 -6.35
CA LEU A 166 -28.21 21.89 -7.05
C LEU A 166 -28.41 23.24 -6.35
N PRO A 167 -28.37 24.36 -7.09
CA PRO A 167 -28.82 25.65 -6.55
C PRO A 167 -30.33 25.65 -6.30
N GLU A 168 -30.85 26.52 -5.43
CA GLU A 168 -32.29 26.61 -5.21
C GLU A 168 -33.00 27.16 -6.46
N ILE A 169 -33.81 26.32 -7.11
CA ILE A 169 -34.56 26.69 -8.32
C ILE A 169 -36.03 26.89 -7.98
N ARG A 170 -36.53 28.12 -8.18
CA ARG A 170 -37.93 28.52 -7.97
C ARG A 170 -38.58 29.16 -9.20
N GLU A 171 -37.85 29.26 -10.30
CA GLU A 171 -38.32 29.89 -11.53
C GLU A 171 -38.14 28.95 -12.72
N THR A 172 -39.04 29.07 -13.68
CA THR A 172 -38.99 28.37 -14.97
C THR A 172 -37.78 28.88 -15.78
N GLY A 173 -36.93 27.97 -16.27
CA GLY A 173 -35.72 28.34 -16.98
C GLY A 173 -34.74 27.19 -17.14
N GLU A 174 -33.57 27.52 -17.70
CA GLU A 174 -32.46 26.58 -17.86
C GLU A 174 -31.45 26.75 -16.73
N TYR A 175 -31.07 25.63 -16.12
CA TYR A 175 -30.13 25.57 -15.02
C TYR A 175 -29.09 24.47 -15.25
N ILE A 176 -27.97 24.59 -14.56
CA ILE A 176 -26.91 23.57 -14.57
C ILE A 176 -26.81 22.99 -13.17
N ALA A 177 -26.92 21.67 -13.06
CA ALA A 177 -26.65 20.92 -11.84
C ALA A 177 -25.31 20.19 -11.95
N GLU A 178 -24.62 20.05 -10.82
CA GLU A 178 -23.34 19.36 -10.76
C GLU A 178 -23.52 18.00 -10.07
N LEU A 179 -23.08 16.95 -10.74
CA LEU A 179 -23.05 15.58 -10.22
C LEU A 179 -21.62 15.20 -9.85
N LYS A 180 -21.35 15.00 -8.57
CA LYS A 180 -20.05 14.54 -8.06
C LYS A 180 -20.00 13.01 -8.09
N LEU A 181 -19.61 12.43 -9.23
CA LEU A 181 -19.59 10.97 -9.42
C LEU A 181 -18.39 10.31 -8.72
N HIS A 182 -17.25 11.00 -8.70
CA HIS A 182 -16.02 10.57 -8.03
C HIS A 182 -15.33 11.81 -7.41
N PRO A 183 -14.50 11.69 -6.37
CA PRO A 183 -13.71 12.79 -5.81
C PRO A 183 -13.06 13.70 -6.85
N ASP A 184 -12.52 13.12 -7.93
CA ASP A 184 -11.84 13.85 -9.00
C ASP A 184 -12.75 14.17 -10.21
N VAL A 185 -13.97 13.62 -10.26
CA VAL A 185 -14.81 13.66 -11.47
C VAL A 185 -16.18 14.23 -11.15
N THR A 186 -16.45 15.39 -11.73
CA THR A 186 -17.73 16.10 -11.65
C THR A 186 -18.35 16.23 -13.03
N ALA A 187 -19.61 15.85 -13.19
CA ALA A 187 -20.37 15.98 -14.43
C ALA A 187 -21.35 17.15 -14.35
N ARG A 188 -21.51 17.90 -15.44
CA ARG A 188 -22.46 19.01 -15.53
C ARG A 188 -23.71 18.59 -16.30
N VAL A 189 -24.86 18.69 -15.65
CA VAL A 189 -26.15 18.31 -16.21
C VAL A 189 -27.00 19.53 -16.47
N ARG A 190 -27.52 19.65 -17.69
CA ARG A 190 -28.45 20.72 -18.07
C ARG A 190 -29.89 20.34 -17.68
N LEU A 191 -30.58 21.28 -17.05
CA LEU A 191 -31.94 21.14 -16.58
C LEU A 191 -32.79 22.21 -17.24
N ASN A 192 -33.95 21.81 -17.76
CA ASN A 192 -34.95 22.74 -18.25
C ASN A 192 -36.24 22.54 -17.47
N VAL A 193 -36.61 23.56 -16.70
CA VAL A 193 -37.80 23.55 -15.87
C VAL A 193 -38.96 24.11 -16.68
N PHE A 194 -40.05 23.35 -16.77
CA PHE A 194 -41.29 23.75 -17.44
C PHE A 194 -42.45 23.80 -16.45
N ALA A 195 -43.28 24.83 -16.62
CA ALA A 195 -44.57 24.91 -15.94
C ALA A 195 -45.59 24.02 -16.65
N ASN A 196 -46.30 23.21 -15.87
CA ASN A 196 -47.55 22.54 -16.29
C ASN A 196 -48.76 23.31 -15.78
#